data_AF-A0A2E2NWS1-F1
#
_entry.id   AF-A0A2E2NWS1-F1
#
_cell.length_a   1.000
_cell.length_b   1.000
_cell.length_c   1.000
_cell.angle_alpha   90.00
_cell.angle_beta   90.00
_cell.angle_gamma   90.00
#
_symmetry.space_group_name_H-M   'P 1'
#
loop_
_entity.id
_entity.type
_entity.pdbx_description
1 polymer ?
#
loop_
_entity_poly.entity_id
_entity_poly.type
_entity_poly.pdbx_seq_one_letter_code
_entity_poly.pdbx_strand_id
1 'polypeptide(L)'
;MNPFWTTVLLKQINRGKSAKDTKQKSSSVSDYRLGKAYREMKVVAKGNVKDFTLILFGIFSAAFGFKGFLLTNHFIDGGATGIALLTSAVSGYPLYLLIILVNLPFIIMGYKIMGKRFTVKTVLAIIGLAIILALVEFPNVTNDNLLVAVFGGFFLGAGIGFSIRGGAVIDGTEILAIYMSRKFGTTIGDIIIIINVIIFLSAAYLLGIDIALYSMITYLAASRTLDFIVEGLDEYIGVTIVSNHSEDIRKMIITKLGRGVTIYKGKRGMTNQGEDQEVDIVYTVITRLEINKLNLEVEKIEPSAFIVMHTIKDTKGGMIKKKAFK
;
A
#
# COMPACT_ATOMS: atom_id res chain seq x y z
N MET A 1 36.90 4.12 2.39
CA MET A 1 35.78 3.24 2.81
C MET A 1 36.23 2.52 4.08
N ASN A 2 35.42 2.46 5.14
CA ASN A 2 35.85 1.81 6.39
C ASN A 2 36.10 0.30 6.12
N PRO A 3 37.25 -0.28 6.51
CA PRO A 3 37.70 -1.64 6.15
C PRO A 3 36.64 -2.73 6.34
N PHE A 4 35.79 -2.61 7.36
CA PHE A 4 34.69 -3.54 7.62
C PHE A 4 33.68 -3.66 6.46
N TRP A 5 33.27 -2.53 5.86
CA TRP A 5 32.27 -2.52 4.79
C TRP A 5 32.81 -3.09 3.47
N THR A 6 34.09 -2.90 3.21
CA THR A 6 34.82 -3.55 2.09
C THR A 6 34.75 -5.07 2.17
N THR A 7 35.01 -5.63 3.36
CA THR A 7 35.01 -7.09 3.57
C THR A 7 33.61 -7.68 3.45
N VAL A 8 32.59 -6.98 3.96
CA VAL A 8 31.17 -7.39 3.81
C VAL A 8 30.74 -7.37 2.34
N LEU A 9 31.10 -6.32 1.60
CA LEU A 9 30.81 -6.17 0.17
C LEU A 9 31.50 -7.26 -0.67
N LEU A 10 32.78 -7.53 -0.43
CA LEU A 10 33.52 -8.58 -1.12
C LEU A 10 32.91 -9.97 -0.87
N LYS A 11 32.45 -10.24 0.36
CA LYS A 11 31.79 -11.50 0.72
C LYS A 11 30.40 -11.64 0.08
N GLN A 12 29.69 -10.52 -0.13
CA GLN A 12 28.38 -10.51 -0.80
C GLN A 12 28.51 -10.64 -2.33
N ILE A 13 29.51 -10.00 -2.94
CA ILE A 13 29.83 -10.12 -4.38
C ILE A 13 30.31 -11.54 -4.73
N ASN A 14 31.01 -12.21 -3.81
CA ASN A 14 31.50 -13.58 -4.00
C ASN A 14 30.50 -14.67 -3.55
N ARG A 15 29.37 -14.30 -2.92
CA ARG A 15 28.29 -15.22 -2.54
C ARG A 15 27.50 -15.63 -3.79
N GLY A 16 28.00 -16.62 -4.52
CA GLY A 16 27.40 -17.16 -5.73
C GLY A 16 28.39 -17.67 -6.78
N LYS A 17 29.70 -17.52 -6.56
CA LYS A 17 30.73 -18.07 -7.45
C LYS A 17 31.29 -19.37 -6.89
N SER A 18 31.46 -20.36 -7.77
CA SER A 18 32.08 -21.65 -7.43
C SER A 18 33.53 -21.44 -6.95
N ALA A 19 34.03 -22.31 -6.08
CA ALA A 19 35.40 -22.23 -5.54
C ALA A 19 36.49 -22.18 -6.64
N LYS A 20 36.19 -22.67 -7.85
CA LYS A 20 37.04 -22.57 -9.05
C LYS A 20 37.11 -21.15 -9.65
N ASP A 21 36.02 -20.37 -9.62
CA ASP A 21 35.98 -18.98 -10.11
C ASP A 21 36.68 -17.98 -9.18
N THR A 22 36.92 -18.39 -7.93
CA THR A 22 37.50 -17.52 -6.90
C THR A 22 39.02 -17.40 -7.03
N LYS A 23 39.70 -18.43 -7.56
CA LYS A 23 41.16 -18.44 -7.73
C LYS A 23 41.66 -17.72 -8.98
N GLN A 24 40.82 -17.52 -10.01
CA GLN A 24 41.26 -16.98 -11.31
C GLN A 24 40.82 -15.52 -11.57
N LYS A 25 39.94 -14.94 -10.73
CA LYS A 25 39.43 -13.55 -10.83
C LYS A 25 39.81 -12.67 -9.63
N SER A 26 41.01 -12.88 -9.10
CA SER A 26 41.64 -11.98 -8.10
C SER A 26 42.19 -10.69 -8.72
N SER A 27 41.97 -10.44 -10.02
CA SER A 27 42.32 -9.17 -10.67
C SER A 27 41.26 -8.11 -10.38
N SER A 28 41.60 -7.23 -9.43
CA SER A 28 41.03 -5.91 -9.15
C SER A 28 39.52 -5.76 -9.38
N VAL A 29 38.73 -5.88 -8.32
CA VAL A 29 37.36 -5.34 -8.33
C VAL A 29 37.47 -3.83 -8.56
N SER A 30 37.10 -3.36 -9.75
CA SER A 30 37.12 -1.93 -10.11
C SER A 30 36.44 -1.08 -9.04
N ASP A 31 37.03 0.08 -8.69
CA ASP A 31 36.48 1.05 -7.74
C ASP A 31 35.04 1.46 -8.07
N TYR A 32 34.68 1.45 -9.35
CA TYR A 32 33.31 1.67 -9.80
C TYR A 32 32.33 0.57 -9.33
N ARG A 33 32.75 -0.70 -9.37
CA ARG A 33 31.92 -1.83 -8.88
C ARG A 33 31.76 -1.80 -7.37
N LEU A 34 32.82 -1.44 -6.63
CA LEU A 34 32.76 -1.23 -5.18
C LEU A 34 31.86 -0.03 -4.82
N GLY A 35 31.99 1.09 -5.52
CA GLY A 35 31.15 2.27 -5.35
C GLY A 35 29.68 2.01 -5.68
N LYS A 36 29.39 1.27 -6.76
CA LYS A 36 28.04 0.85 -7.15
C LYS A 36 27.43 -0.08 -6.10
N ALA A 37 28.17 -1.09 -5.65
CA ALA A 37 27.69 -2.01 -4.61
C ALA A 37 27.47 -1.32 -3.25
N TYR A 38 28.35 -0.39 -2.87
CA TYR A 38 28.14 0.45 -1.67
C TYR A 38 26.89 1.32 -1.79
N ARG A 39 26.66 1.96 -2.95
CA ARG A 39 25.45 2.74 -3.21
C ARG A 39 24.19 1.87 -3.18
N GLU A 40 24.21 0.70 -3.79
CA GLU A 40 23.11 -0.27 -3.75
C GLU A 40 22.80 -0.71 -2.31
N MET A 41 23.81 -1.11 -1.53
CA MET A 41 23.63 -1.44 -0.12
C MET A 41 23.05 -0.28 0.68
N LYS A 42 23.57 0.95 0.49
CA LYS A 42 23.08 2.14 1.21
C LYS A 42 21.62 2.45 0.89
N VAL A 43 21.22 2.29 -0.38
CA VAL A 43 19.82 2.46 -0.81
C VAL A 43 18.92 1.37 -0.20
N VAL A 44 19.34 0.11 -0.23
CA VAL A 44 18.59 -1.01 0.36
C VAL A 44 18.49 -0.87 1.88
N ALA A 45 19.57 -0.50 2.56
CA ALA A 45 19.59 -0.29 4.00
C ALA A 45 18.65 0.86 4.40
N LYS A 46 18.69 1.99 3.68
CA LYS A 46 17.77 3.11 3.92
C LYS A 46 16.31 2.70 3.69
N GLY A 47 16.04 1.89 2.66
CA GLY A 47 14.72 1.30 2.42
C GLY A 47 14.25 0.44 3.59
N ASN A 48 15.08 -0.51 4.04
CA ASN A 48 14.74 -1.41 5.14
C ASN A 48 14.51 -0.68 6.47
N VAL A 49 15.27 0.38 6.77
CA VAL A 49 15.06 1.19 7.98
C VAL A 49 13.71 1.89 7.90
N LYS A 50 13.37 2.51 6.76
CA LYS A 50 12.06 3.12 6.54
C LYS A 50 10.94 2.10 6.71
N ASP A 51 11.08 0.94 6.09
CA ASP A 51 10.11 -0.15 6.17
C ASP A 51 9.88 -0.59 7.61
N PHE A 52 10.96 -0.78 8.37
CA PHE A 52 10.89 -1.17 9.78
C PHE A 52 10.22 -0.10 10.64
N THR A 53 10.53 1.19 10.43
CA THR A 53 9.88 2.29 11.17
C THR A 53 8.38 2.35 10.88
N LEU A 54 7.97 2.15 9.62
CA LEU A 54 6.56 2.12 9.24
C LEU A 54 5.83 0.94 9.89
N ILE A 55 6.44 -0.25 9.88
CA ILE A 55 5.88 -1.42 10.56
C ILE A 55 5.74 -1.14 12.05
N LEU A 56 6.75 -0.57 12.70
CA LEU A 56 6.69 -0.27 14.13
C LEU A 56 5.53 0.68 14.47
N PHE A 57 5.39 1.80 13.74
CA PHE A 57 4.25 2.70 13.88
C PHE A 57 2.92 1.98 13.62
N GLY A 58 2.89 1.10 12.62
CA GLY A 58 1.74 0.27 12.29
C GLY A 58 1.29 -0.60 13.46
N ILE A 59 2.24 -1.30 14.10
CA ILE A 59 1.97 -2.16 15.26
C ILE A 59 1.41 -1.35 16.43
N PHE A 60 2.05 -0.22 16.79
CA PHE A 60 1.58 0.61 17.90
C PHE A 60 0.18 1.19 17.63
N SER A 61 -0.08 1.66 16.41
CA SER A 61 -1.40 2.18 16.03
C SER A 61 -2.48 1.09 16.08
N ALA A 62 -2.20 -0.10 15.54
CA ALA A 62 -3.13 -1.23 15.59
C ALA A 62 -3.39 -1.68 17.04
N ALA A 63 -2.34 -1.78 17.87
CA ALA A 63 -2.48 -2.16 19.26
C ALA A 63 -3.32 -1.16 20.06
N PHE A 64 -3.13 0.14 19.80
CA PHE A 64 -3.95 1.20 20.40
C PHE A 64 -5.42 1.12 19.94
N GLY A 65 -5.67 0.86 18.65
CA GLY A 65 -7.01 0.61 18.14
C GLY A 65 -7.69 -0.56 18.85
N PHE A 66 -7.00 -1.69 19.00
CA PHE A 66 -7.55 -2.87 19.68
C PHE A 66 -7.84 -2.62 21.17
N LYS A 67 -6.83 -2.24 21.96
CA LYS A 67 -6.99 -2.12 23.41
C LYS A 67 -7.72 -0.87 23.85
N GLY A 68 -7.50 0.25 23.17
CA GLY A 68 -8.09 1.54 23.53
C GLY A 68 -9.55 1.68 23.13
N PHE A 69 -10.03 0.87 22.17
CA PHE A 69 -11.38 0.97 21.60
C PHE A 69 -12.06 -0.40 21.46
N LEU A 70 -11.61 -1.27 20.54
CA LEU A 70 -12.41 -2.45 20.12
C LEU A 70 -12.66 -3.46 21.26
N LEU A 71 -11.64 -3.73 22.08
CA LEU A 71 -11.71 -4.74 23.13
C LEU A 71 -12.67 -4.39 24.26
N THR A 72 -12.87 -3.10 24.54
CA THR A 72 -13.76 -2.62 25.62
C THR A 72 -15.22 -2.95 25.33
N ASN A 73 -15.65 -2.80 24.06
CA ASN A 73 -17.05 -3.00 23.66
C ASN A 73 -17.27 -4.30 22.86
N HIS A 74 -16.30 -5.22 22.88
CA HIS A 74 -16.34 -6.48 22.12
C HIS A 74 -16.59 -6.32 20.62
N PHE A 75 -16.17 -5.19 20.05
CA PHE A 75 -16.29 -4.97 18.61
C PHE A 75 -15.25 -5.79 17.86
N ILE A 76 -15.66 -6.25 16.69
CA ILE A 76 -14.89 -7.14 15.84
C ILE A 76 -14.42 -6.35 14.61
N ASP A 77 -13.23 -6.68 14.12
CA ASP A 77 -12.73 -6.20 12.83
C ASP A 77 -13.03 -7.22 11.71
N GLY A 78 -12.71 -6.87 10.46
CA GLY A 78 -12.64 -7.86 9.39
C GLY A 78 -11.47 -8.84 9.55
N GLY A 79 -11.42 -9.82 8.67
CA GLY A 79 -10.23 -10.62 8.44
C GLY A 79 -9.83 -11.64 9.50
N ALA A 80 -8.55 -12.04 9.50
CA ALA A 80 -7.98 -12.99 10.46
C ALA A 80 -8.03 -12.41 11.87
N THR A 81 -7.89 -11.09 11.98
CA THR A 81 -7.97 -10.42 13.28
C THR A 81 -9.39 -10.39 13.81
N GLY A 82 -10.38 -10.23 12.93
CA GLY A 82 -11.79 -10.40 13.26
C GLY A 82 -12.11 -11.78 13.82
N ILE A 83 -11.60 -12.84 13.18
CA ILE A 83 -11.74 -14.22 13.67
C ILE A 83 -11.08 -14.38 15.05
N ALA A 84 -9.91 -13.79 15.26
CA ALA A 84 -9.21 -13.84 16.55
C ALA A 84 -10.00 -13.09 17.66
N LEU A 85 -10.55 -11.92 17.36
CA LEU A 85 -11.39 -11.13 18.28
C LEU A 85 -12.67 -11.87 18.65
N LEU A 86 -13.40 -12.40 17.66
CA LEU A 86 -14.62 -13.17 17.87
C LEU A 86 -14.35 -14.41 18.71
N THR A 87 -13.26 -15.13 18.41
CA THR A 87 -12.85 -16.31 19.18
C THR A 87 -12.49 -15.90 20.61
N SER A 88 -11.78 -14.79 20.81
CA SER A 88 -11.41 -14.29 22.13
C SER A 88 -12.64 -13.92 22.96
N ALA A 89 -13.63 -13.25 22.36
CA ALA A 89 -14.87 -12.85 23.02
C ALA A 89 -15.71 -14.05 23.50
N VAL A 90 -15.73 -15.15 22.73
CA VAL A 90 -16.54 -16.34 23.06
C VAL A 90 -15.79 -17.30 23.99
N SER A 91 -14.49 -17.51 23.78
CA SER A 91 -13.70 -18.52 24.51
C SER A 91 -13.01 -17.98 25.76
N GLY A 92 -12.84 -16.66 25.88
CA GLY A 92 -12.05 -16.03 26.94
C GLY A 92 -10.53 -16.18 26.78
N TYR A 93 -10.04 -16.85 25.73
CA TYR A 93 -8.60 -16.91 25.47
C TYR A 93 -8.06 -15.53 25.11
N PRO A 94 -6.81 -15.22 25.50
CA PRO A 94 -6.26 -13.90 25.28
C PRO A 94 -5.98 -13.64 23.80
N LEU A 95 -6.38 -12.45 23.33
CA LEU A 95 -6.28 -12.05 21.92
C LEU A 95 -4.86 -12.19 21.35
N TYR A 96 -3.82 -11.86 22.12
CA TYR A 96 -2.44 -11.89 21.64
C TYR A 96 -1.98 -13.29 21.21
N LEU A 97 -2.49 -14.36 21.83
CA LEU A 97 -2.22 -15.74 21.40
C LEU A 97 -3.00 -16.09 20.15
N LEU A 98 -4.28 -15.73 20.12
CA LEU A 98 -5.18 -16.04 19.00
C LEU A 98 -4.74 -15.35 17.71
N ILE A 99 -4.25 -14.11 17.78
CA ILE A 99 -3.69 -13.41 16.61
C ILE A 99 -2.56 -14.22 15.98
N ILE A 100 -1.64 -14.79 16.78
CA ILE A 100 -0.54 -15.60 16.22
C ILE A 100 -1.07 -16.90 15.62
N LEU A 101 -1.96 -17.59 16.34
CA LEU A 101 -2.49 -18.89 15.93
C LEU A 101 -3.34 -18.80 14.65
N VAL A 102 -4.27 -17.85 14.60
CA VAL A 102 -5.15 -17.65 13.44
C VAL A 102 -4.34 -17.20 12.21
N ASN A 103 -3.27 -16.44 12.41
CA ASN A 103 -2.43 -15.99 11.29
C ASN A 103 -1.42 -17.01 10.78
N LEU A 104 -1.10 -18.04 11.56
CA LEU A 104 -0.13 -19.07 11.18
C LEU A 104 -0.38 -19.71 9.79
N PRO A 105 -1.61 -20.18 9.45
CA PRO A 105 -1.89 -20.72 8.12
C PRO A 105 -1.66 -19.70 7.00
N PHE A 106 -2.00 -18.43 7.22
CA PHE A 106 -1.82 -17.36 6.24
C PHE A 106 -0.35 -16.99 6.05
N ILE A 107 0.46 -17.02 7.11
CA ILE A 107 1.92 -16.81 7.04
C ILE A 107 2.57 -17.90 6.18
N ILE A 108 2.19 -19.17 6.39
CA ILE A 108 2.70 -20.31 5.62
C ILE A 108 2.34 -20.15 4.13
N MET A 109 1.12 -19.72 3.84
CA MET A 109 0.67 -19.42 2.48
C MET A 109 1.46 -18.25 1.88
N GLY A 110 1.66 -17.18 2.65
CA GLY A 110 2.41 -15.99 2.25
C GLY A 110 3.85 -16.28 1.89
N TYR A 111 4.49 -17.23 2.57
CA TYR A 111 5.84 -17.69 2.22
C TYR A 111 5.94 -18.24 0.79
N LYS A 112 4.94 -19.02 0.37
CA LYS A 112 4.91 -19.60 -0.97
C LYS A 112 4.59 -18.57 -2.05
N ILE A 113 3.79 -17.55 -1.75
CA ILE A 113 3.25 -16.59 -2.73
C ILE A 113 4.10 -15.32 -2.86
N MET A 114 4.48 -14.73 -1.73
CA MET A 114 5.11 -13.40 -1.64
C MET A 114 6.62 -13.48 -1.38
N GLY A 115 7.11 -14.66 -0.98
CA GLY A 115 8.52 -14.96 -0.77
C GLY A 115 9.07 -14.55 0.61
N LYS A 116 10.29 -15.03 0.89
CA LYS A 116 10.90 -15.02 2.23
C LYS A 116 10.99 -13.63 2.89
N ARG A 117 11.32 -12.58 2.13
CA ARG A 117 11.53 -11.24 2.70
C ARG A 117 10.23 -10.64 3.25
N PHE A 118 9.13 -10.81 2.52
CA PHE A 118 7.82 -10.37 2.95
C PHE A 118 7.38 -11.14 4.20
N THR A 119 7.46 -12.48 4.17
CA THR A 119 7.05 -13.33 5.29
C THR A 119 7.77 -13.00 6.58
N VAL A 120 9.09 -12.77 6.54
CA VAL A 120 9.85 -12.40 7.75
C VAL A 120 9.32 -11.09 8.35
N LYS A 121 9.05 -10.08 7.52
CA LYS A 121 8.49 -8.81 8.00
C LYS A 121 7.07 -8.98 8.57
N THR A 122 6.22 -9.76 7.90
CA THR A 122 4.86 -10.11 8.36
C THR A 122 4.89 -10.85 9.70
N VAL A 123 5.75 -11.85 9.85
CA VAL A 123 5.93 -12.58 11.12
C VAL A 123 6.38 -11.62 12.24
N LEU A 124 7.34 -10.74 11.96
CA LEU A 124 7.79 -9.74 12.93
C LEU A 124 6.67 -8.75 13.28
N ALA A 125 5.84 -8.35 12.33
CA ALA A 125 4.71 -7.47 12.56
C ALA A 125 3.65 -8.13 13.47
N ILE A 126 3.27 -9.37 13.16
CA ILE A 126 2.26 -10.13 13.92
C ILE A 126 2.74 -10.47 15.32
N ILE A 127 3.97 -10.96 15.47
CA ILE A 127 4.56 -11.24 16.78
C ILE A 127 4.74 -9.93 17.56
N GLY A 128 5.22 -8.86 16.92
CA GLY A 128 5.35 -7.56 17.54
C GLY A 128 4.00 -7.03 18.05
N LEU A 129 2.93 -7.18 17.27
CA LEU A 129 1.58 -6.81 17.68
C LEU A 129 1.13 -7.63 18.89
N ALA A 130 1.30 -8.94 18.87
CA ALA A 130 0.98 -9.80 20.00
C ALA A 130 1.76 -9.40 21.26
N ILE A 131 3.05 -9.07 21.15
CA ILE A 131 3.87 -8.62 22.28
C ILE A 131 3.35 -7.29 22.85
N ILE A 132 3.06 -6.29 22.00
CA ILE A 132 2.53 -5.01 22.47
C ILE A 132 1.15 -5.21 23.11
N LEU A 133 0.29 -6.04 22.53
CA LEU A 133 -0.99 -6.41 23.14
C LEU A 133 -0.83 -7.18 24.45
N ALA A 134 0.25 -7.90 24.67
CA ALA A 134 0.50 -8.60 25.94
C ALA A 134 1.07 -7.66 27.01
N LEU A 135 2.00 -6.78 26.65
CA LEU A 135 2.82 -6.02 27.62
C LEU A 135 2.38 -4.57 27.84
N VAL A 136 1.76 -3.93 26.85
CA VAL A 136 1.41 -2.51 26.93
C VAL A 136 -0.05 -2.37 27.30
N GLU A 137 -0.32 -1.69 28.40
CA GLU A 137 -1.66 -1.26 28.77
C GLU A 137 -1.97 0.07 28.10
N PHE A 138 -3.15 0.15 27.49
CA PHE A 138 -3.67 1.38 26.92
C PHE A 138 -4.91 1.80 27.71
N PRO A 139 -5.10 3.10 28.00
CA PRO A 139 -6.31 3.56 28.64
C PRO A 139 -7.50 3.34 27.72
N ASN A 140 -8.65 3.02 28.31
CA ASN A 140 -9.93 3.10 27.61
C ASN A 140 -10.20 4.58 27.28
N VAL A 141 -10.32 4.89 25.99
CA VAL A 141 -10.43 6.27 25.52
C VAL A 141 -11.87 6.80 25.65
N THR A 142 -12.86 5.96 25.36
CA THR A 142 -14.28 6.33 25.38
C THR A 142 -15.17 5.09 25.43
N ASN A 143 -16.34 5.23 26.03
CA ASN A 143 -17.36 4.18 26.07
C ASN A 143 -18.48 4.39 25.04
N ASP A 144 -18.46 5.50 24.30
CA ASP A 144 -19.47 5.73 23.25
C ASP A 144 -19.24 4.77 22.08
N ASN A 145 -20.23 3.91 21.81
CA ASN A 145 -20.14 2.86 20.80
C ASN A 145 -19.79 3.39 19.40
N LEU A 146 -20.33 4.54 19.00
CA LEU A 146 -20.06 5.08 17.68
C LEU A 146 -18.62 5.61 17.58
N LEU A 147 -18.17 6.33 18.61
CA LEU A 147 -16.78 6.81 18.68
C LEU A 147 -15.79 5.65 18.74
N VAL A 148 -16.10 4.60 19.50
CA VAL A 148 -15.29 3.38 19.56
C VAL A 148 -15.19 2.73 18.19
N ALA A 149 -16.30 2.57 17.48
CA ALA A 149 -16.28 1.96 16.16
C ALA A 149 -15.46 2.78 15.15
N VAL A 150 -15.70 4.10 15.07
CA VAL A 150 -15.05 4.96 14.09
C VAL A 150 -13.56 5.16 14.38
N PHE A 151 -13.19 5.51 15.62
CA PHE A 151 -11.79 5.76 15.97
C PHE A 151 -11.00 4.46 16.16
N GLY A 152 -11.63 3.40 16.67
CA GLY A 152 -11.04 2.07 16.69
C GLY A 152 -10.69 1.61 15.28
N GLY A 153 -11.63 1.76 14.33
CA GLY A 153 -11.41 1.50 12.92
C GLY A 153 -10.31 2.38 12.33
N PHE A 154 -10.30 3.68 12.62
CA PHE A 154 -9.25 4.60 12.16
C PHE A 154 -7.84 4.17 12.59
N PHE A 155 -7.61 3.96 13.89
CA PHE A 155 -6.29 3.58 14.39
C PHE A 155 -5.86 2.19 13.91
N LEU A 156 -6.81 1.27 13.80
CA LEU A 156 -6.56 -0.06 13.27
C LEU A 156 -6.21 -0.03 11.78
N GLY A 157 -7.02 0.64 10.97
CA GLY A 157 -6.78 0.86 9.55
C GLY A 157 -5.46 1.59 9.27
N ALA A 158 -5.11 2.58 10.10
CA ALA A 158 -3.81 3.23 10.04
C ALA A 158 -2.67 2.24 10.36
N GLY A 159 -2.87 1.38 11.36
CA GLY A 159 -1.92 0.35 11.75
C GLY A 159 -1.63 -0.67 10.63
N ILE A 160 -2.69 -1.18 10.02
CA ILE A 160 -2.61 -2.10 8.87
C ILE A 160 -1.96 -1.37 7.68
N GLY A 161 -2.41 -0.14 7.36
CA GLY A 161 -1.90 0.65 6.25
C GLY A 161 -0.40 0.96 6.36
N PHE A 162 0.10 1.37 7.53
CA PHE A 162 1.53 1.60 7.74
C PHE A 162 2.35 0.33 7.59
N SER A 163 1.83 -0.80 8.07
CA SER A 163 2.50 -2.10 7.93
C SER A 163 2.60 -2.53 6.47
N ILE A 164 1.51 -2.37 5.69
CA ILE A 164 1.49 -2.60 4.24
C ILE A 164 2.51 -1.73 3.52
N ARG A 165 2.60 -0.43 3.86
CA ARG A 165 3.62 0.47 3.30
C ARG A 165 5.05 0.08 3.64
N GLY A 166 5.27 -0.56 4.79
CA GLY A 166 6.55 -1.15 5.17
C GLY A 166 6.83 -2.52 4.51
N GLY A 167 5.89 -3.02 3.70
CA GLY A 167 6.00 -4.31 3.02
C GLY A 167 5.80 -5.50 3.95
N ALA A 168 4.97 -5.34 4.99
CA ALA A 168 4.47 -6.39 5.86
C ALA A 168 2.94 -6.39 5.84
N VAL A 169 2.33 -7.40 6.44
CA VAL A 169 0.88 -7.42 6.66
C VAL A 169 0.64 -7.82 8.12
N ILE A 170 -0.34 -7.18 8.76
CA ILE A 170 -0.76 -7.54 10.13
C ILE A 170 -1.87 -8.58 10.08
N ASP A 171 -2.82 -8.42 9.14
CA ASP A 171 -3.94 -9.33 8.98
C ASP A 171 -3.70 -10.34 7.84
N GLY A 172 -3.60 -11.62 8.19
CA GLY A 172 -3.30 -12.69 7.25
C GLY A 172 -4.38 -12.92 6.18
N THR A 173 -5.63 -12.44 6.37
CA THR A 173 -6.67 -12.65 5.36
C THR A 173 -6.39 -11.98 4.03
N GLU A 174 -5.58 -10.93 4.01
CA GLU A 174 -5.17 -10.24 2.80
C GLU A 174 -4.31 -11.15 1.93
N ILE A 175 -3.49 -12.01 2.56
CA ILE A 175 -2.70 -13.04 1.86
C ILE A 175 -3.64 -14.08 1.25
N LEU A 176 -4.67 -14.50 1.99
CA LEU A 176 -5.68 -15.43 1.49
C LEU A 176 -6.45 -14.82 0.31
N ALA A 177 -6.86 -13.56 0.41
CA ALA A 177 -7.58 -12.85 -0.62
C ALA A 177 -6.77 -12.73 -1.91
N ILE A 178 -5.46 -12.43 -1.81
CA ILE A 178 -4.55 -12.44 -2.97
C ILE A 178 -4.47 -13.83 -3.60
N TYR A 179 -4.38 -14.88 -2.80
CA TYR A 179 -4.31 -16.25 -3.29
C TYR A 179 -5.59 -16.65 -4.04
N MET A 180 -6.75 -16.41 -3.43
CA MET A 180 -8.05 -16.74 -4.02
C MET A 180 -8.33 -15.89 -5.26
N SER A 181 -7.95 -14.61 -5.26
CA SER A 181 -8.15 -13.71 -6.41
C SER A 181 -7.44 -14.24 -7.66
N ARG A 182 -6.20 -14.70 -7.49
CA ARG A 182 -5.44 -15.33 -8.59
C ARG A 182 -6.03 -16.66 -9.05
N LYS A 183 -6.67 -17.41 -8.15
CA LYS A 183 -7.24 -18.73 -8.44
C LYS A 183 -8.60 -18.63 -9.15
N PHE A 184 -9.44 -17.68 -8.75
CA PHE A 184 -10.81 -17.52 -9.25
C PHE A 184 -10.96 -16.40 -10.29
N GLY A 185 -9.93 -15.59 -10.52
CA GLY A 185 -9.99 -14.47 -11.47
C GLY A 185 -10.85 -13.30 -11.00
N THR A 186 -11.21 -13.25 -9.71
CA THR A 186 -12.00 -12.19 -9.08
C THR A 186 -11.10 -11.10 -8.49
N THR A 187 -11.68 -9.96 -8.10
CA THR A 187 -10.90 -8.91 -7.45
C THR A 187 -10.58 -9.29 -6.00
N ILE A 188 -9.48 -8.78 -5.45
CA ILE A 188 -9.09 -8.99 -4.05
C ILE A 188 -10.18 -8.46 -3.11
N GLY A 189 -10.78 -7.31 -3.45
CA GLY A 189 -11.84 -6.67 -2.67
C GLY A 189 -13.08 -7.55 -2.54
N ASP A 190 -13.51 -8.20 -3.63
CA ASP A 190 -14.68 -9.09 -3.60
C ASP A 190 -14.50 -10.24 -2.61
N ILE A 191 -13.29 -10.81 -2.57
CA ILE A 191 -12.98 -11.92 -1.65
C ILE A 191 -12.96 -11.45 -0.21
N ILE A 192 -12.38 -10.29 0.07
CA ILE A 192 -12.35 -9.71 1.42
C ILE A 192 -13.79 -9.44 1.90
N ILE A 193 -14.65 -8.90 1.04
CA ILE A 193 -16.06 -8.66 1.37
C ILE A 193 -16.77 -9.97 1.74
N ILE A 194 -16.60 -11.03 0.94
CA ILE A 194 -17.23 -12.33 1.23
C ILE A 194 -16.77 -12.88 2.59
N ILE A 195 -15.46 -12.84 2.87
CA ILE A 195 -14.89 -13.29 4.15
C ILE A 195 -15.51 -12.48 5.31
N ASN A 196 -15.58 -11.16 5.16
CA ASN A 196 -16.09 -10.29 6.21
C ASN A 196 -17.60 -10.43 6.42
N VAL A 197 -18.39 -10.68 5.37
CA VAL A 197 -19.81 -11.02 5.52
C VAL A 197 -19.99 -12.25 6.40
N ILE A 198 -19.18 -13.30 6.19
CA ILE A 198 -19.24 -14.51 7.02
C ILE A 198 -18.86 -14.19 8.48
N ILE A 199 -17.82 -13.37 8.70
CA ILE A 199 -17.41 -12.95 10.04
C ILE A 199 -18.51 -12.15 10.74
N PHE A 200 -19.12 -11.17 10.06
CA PHE A 200 -20.17 -10.33 10.65
C PHE A 200 -21.48 -11.09 10.90
N LEU A 201 -21.84 -12.05 10.04
CA LEU A 201 -22.96 -12.95 10.32
C LEU A 201 -22.68 -13.83 11.55
N SER A 202 -21.45 -14.32 11.69
CA SER A 202 -21.02 -15.07 12.86
C SER A 202 -21.04 -14.20 14.14
N ALA A 203 -20.61 -12.94 14.04
CA ALA A 203 -20.69 -11.97 15.12
C ALA A 203 -22.15 -11.67 15.51
N ALA A 204 -23.04 -11.51 14.54
CA ALA A 204 -24.47 -11.27 14.79
C ALA A 204 -25.11 -12.44 15.54
N TYR A 205 -24.73 -13.67 15.18
CA TYR A 205 -25.24 -14.88 15.82
C TYR A 205 -24.67 -15.09 17.24
N LEU A 206 -23.38 -14.81 17.45
CA LEU A 206 -22.68 -15.13 18.71
C LEU A 206 -22.70 -13.99 19.74
N LEU A 207 -22.61 -12.74 19.29
CA LEU A 207 -22.51 -11.55 20.15
C LEU A 207 -23.72 -10.62 20.03
N GLY A 208 -24.56 -10.80 19.01
CA GLY A 208 -25.75 -9.99 18.78
C GLY A 208 -25.61 -9.00 17.62
N ILE A 209 -26.76 -8.57 17.10
CA ILE A 209 -26.86 -7.75 15.90
C ILE A 209 -26.18 -6.38 16.07
N ASP A 210 -26.33 -5.75 17.24
CA ASP A 210 -25.75 -4.42 17.49
C ASP A 210 -24.23 -4.44 17.37
N ILE A 211 -23.57 -5.42 17.99
CA ILE A 211 -22.12 -5.61 17.91
C ILE A 211 -21.69 -5.86 16.46
N ALA A 212 -22.45 -6.63 15.69
CA ALA A 212 -22.15 -6.87 14.28
C ALA A 212 -22.24 -5.59 13.44
N LEU A 213 -23.27 -4.75 13.66
CA LEU A 213 -23.43 -3.48 12.96
C LEU A 213 -22.31 -2.49 13.31
N TYR A 214 -21.93 -2.37 14.59
CA TYR A 214 -20.78 -1.55 14.99
C TYR A 214 -19.46 -2.10 14.43
N SER A 215 -19.32 -3.42 14.33
CA SER A 215 -18.15 -4.07 13.70
C SER A 215 -18.07 -3.75 12.20
N MET A 216 -19.20 -3.68 11.50
CA MET A 216 -19.25 -3.22 10.11
C MET A 216 -18.80 -1.76 9.97
N ILE A 217 -19.26 -0.86 10.86
CA ILE A 217 -18.81 0.54 10.88
C ILE A 217 -17.29 0.61 11.13
N THR A 218 -16.81 -0.17 12.09
CA THR A 218 -15.39 -0.27 12.43
C THR A 218 -14.55 -0.69 11.23
N TYR A 219 -14.98 -1.76 10.53
CA TYR A 219 -14.32 -2.23 9.33
C TYR A 219 -14.34 -1.21 8.18
N LEU A 220 -15.47 -0.51 7.97
CA LEU A 220 -15.55 0.54 6.94
C LEU A 220 -14.59 1.70 7.25
N ALA A 221 -14.51 2.12 8.52
CA ALA A 221 -13.56 3.15 8.96
C ALA A 221 -12.11 2.68 8.80
N ALA A 222 -11.81 1.41 9.14
CA ALA A 222 -10.50 0.81 8.97
C ALA A 222 -10.08 0.72 7.50
N SER A 223 -10.96 0.22 6.63
CA SER A 223 -10.72 0.11 5.19
C SER A 223 -10.47 1.49 4.57
N ARG A 224 -11.28 2.51 4.90
CA ARG A 224 -11.06 3.88 4.39
C ARG A 224 -9.74 4.47 4.86
N THR A 225 -9.37 4.23 6.12
CA THR A 225 -8.11 4.73 6.67
C THR A 225 -6.91 3.99 6.08
N LEU A 226 -7.03 2.69 5.85
CA LEU A 226 -6.04 1.88 5.16
C LEU A 226 -5.79 2.41 3.75
N ASP A 227 -6.85 2.61 2.96
CA ASP A 227 -6.74 3.14 1.59
C ASP A 227 -6.04 4.51 1.61
N PHE A 228 -6.47 5.39 2.52
CA PHE A 228 -5.87 6.71 2.72
C PHE A 228 -4.38 6.64 3.04
N ILE A 229 -3.94 5.72 3.92
CA ILE A 229 -2.54 5.60 4.30
C ILE A 229 -1.72 5.00 3.16
N VAL A 230 -2.20 3.92 2.54
CA VAL A 230 -1.49 3.14 1.52
C VAL A 230 -1.38 3.90 0.21
N GLU A 231 -2.51 4.39 -0.32
CA GLU A 231 -2.58 5.05 -1.63
C GLU A 231 -2.26 6.56 -1.50
N GLY A 232 -2.61 7.19 -0.39
CA GLY A 232 -2.40 8.61 -0.12
C GLY A 232 -3.48 9.52 -0.71
N LEU A 233 -3.49 10.78 -0.27
CA LEU A 233 -4.44 11.82 -0.72
C LEU A 233 -4.30 12.22 -2.20
N ASP A 234 -3.09 12.06 -2.77
CA ASP A 234 -2.75 12.54 -4.10
C ASP A 234 -2.82 11.41 -5.13
N GLU A 235 -4.03 11.10 -5.58
CA GLU A 235 -4.22 10.34 -6.81
C GLU A 235 -3.63 11.16 -7.98
N TYR A 236 -2.60 10.60 -8.61
CA TYR A 236 -2.12 11.13 -9.88
C TYR A 236 -3.09 10.72 -10.96
N ILE A 237 -3.42 11.67 -11.82
CA ILE A 237 -4.35 11.48 -12.92
C ILE A 237 -3.55 11.70 -14.20
N GLY A 238 -3.48 10.65 -15.00
CA GLY A 238 -3.00 10.71 -16.36
C GLY A 238 -4.08 11.34 -17.21
N VAL A 239 -3.74 12.45 -17.87
CA VAL A 239 -4.66 13.16 -18.74
C VAL A 239 -4.10 13.09 -20.15
N THR A 240 -4.89 12.48 -21.03
CA THR A 240 -4.64 12.43 -22.47
C THR A 240 -5.60 13.40 -23.13
N ILE A 241 -5.07 14.37 -23.88
CA ILE A 241 -5.84 15.41 -24.55
C ILE A 241 -5.57 15.31 -26.05
N VAL A 242 -6.63 15.12 -26.82
CA VAL A 242 -6.61 15.11 -28.29
C VAL A 242 -7.37 16.34 -28.76
N SER A 243 -6.69 17.22 -29.49
CA SER A 243 -7.22 18.52 -29.89
C SER A 243 -6.48 19.02 -31.13
N ASN A 244 -7.11 19.92 -31.89
CA ASN A 244 -6.47 20.59 -33.03
C ASN A 244 -5.45 21.64 -32.57
N HIS A 245 -5.63 22.21 -31.37
CA HIS A 245 -4.76 23.21 -30.74
C HIS A 245 -3.81 22.61 -29.69
N SER A 246 -3.27 21.43 -29.99
CA SER A 246 -2.40 20.66 -29.08
C SER A 246 -1.17 21.44 -28.59
N GLU A 247 -0.56 22.27 -29.44
CA GLU A 247 0.60 23.10 -29.06
C GLU A 247 0.25 24.21 -28.06
N ASP A 248 -0.92 24.83 -28.18
CA ASP A 248 -1.35 25.88 -27.25
C ASP A 248 -1.70 25.28 -25.89
N ILE A 249 -2.36 24.12 -25.90
CA ILE A 249 -2.62 23.34 -24.69
C ILE A 249 -1.30 22.92 -24.02
N ARG A 250 -0.32 22.43 -24.79
CA ARG A 250 1.02 22.09 -24.29
C ARG A 250 1.68 23.28 -23.61
N LYS A 251 1.72 24.45 -24.25
CA LYS A 251 2.30 25.67 -23.66
C LYS A 251 1.56 26.08 -22.40
N MET A 252 0.23 26.01 -22.40
CA MET A 252 -0.60 26.34 -21.25
C MET A 252 -0.29 25.43 -20.06
N ILE A 253 -0.15 24.11 -20.26
CA ILE A 253 0.18 23.16 -19.19
C ILE A 253 1.56 23.46 -18.59
N ILE A 254 2.54 23.76 -19.43
CA ILE A 254 3.90 24.07 -18.96
C ILE A 254 3.93 25.40 -18.20
N THR A 255 3.26 26.44 -18.71
CA THR A 255 3.38 27.81 -18.17
C THR A 255 2.40 28.11 -17.04
N LYS A 256 1.13 27.72 -17.15
CA LYS A 256 0.08 28.02 -16.17
C LYS A 256 -0.08 26.96 -15.08
N LEU A 257 0.17 25.68 -15.41
CA LEU A 257 0.12 24.58 -14.44
C LEU A 257 1.50 24.19 -13.92
N GLY A 258 2.59 24.53 -14.61
CA GLY A 258 3.94 24.16 -14.20
C GLY A 258 4.18 22.66 -14.24
N ARG A 259 3.53 21.95 -15.17
CA ARG A 259 3.57 20.48 -15.28
C ARG A 259 4.31 20.03 -16.53
N GLY A 260 5.01 18.90 -16.40
CA GLY A 260 5.64 18.25 -17.54
C GLY A 260 4.60 17.71 -18.52
N VAL A 261 4.91 17.79 -19.81
CA VAL A 261 4.06 17.30 -20.90
C VAL A 261 4.89 16.38 -21.79
N THR A 262 4.27 15.29 -22.23
CA THR A 262 4.79 14.42 -23.28
C THR A 262 3.84 14.49 -24.47
N ILE A 263 4.39 14.56 -25.68
CA ILE A 263 3.59 14.49 -26.91
C ILE A 263 3.70 13.09 -27.48
N TYR A 264 2.56 12.44 -27.71
CA TYR A 264 2.48 11.23 -28.51
C TYR A 264 2.10 11.60 -29.94
N LYS A 265 2.83 11.07 -30.92
CA LYS A 265 2.46 11.14 -32.33
C LYS A 265 1.50 10.00 -32.63
N GLY A 266 0.27 10.33 -33.01
CA GLY A 266 -0.76 9.36 -33.40
C GLY A 266 -1.26 9.63 -34.81
N LYS A 267 -2.09 8.73 -35.32
CA LYS A 267 -2.91 8.96 -36.50
C LYS A 267 -4.37 8.93 -36.09
N ARG A 268 -5.19 9.78 -36.70
CA ARG A 268 -6.64 9.72 -36.51
C ARG A 268 -7.17 8.42 -37.12
N GLY A 269 -8.15 7.81 -36.45
CA GLY A 269 -8.93 6.71 -37.05
C GLY A 269 -9.76 7.23 -38.23
N MET A 270 -10.38 6.34 -39.00
CA MET A 270 -11.16 6.68 -40.19
C MET A 270 -12.27 7.70 -39.87
N THR A 271 -11.96 8.98 -40.03
CA THR A 271 -12.93 10.06 -40.08
C THR A 271 -13.60 10.04 -41.45
N ASN A 272 -14.88 10.43 -41.55
CA ASN A 272 -15.65 10.51 -42.81
C ASN A 272 -15.01 11.39 -43.92
N GLN A 273 -13.84 11.97 -43.67
CA GLN A 273 -13.09 12.87 -44.57
C GLN A 273 -11.81 12.25 -45.15
N GLY A 274 -11.57 10.94 -45.00
CA GLY A 274 -10.73 10.19 -45.95
C GLY A 274 -9.21 10.41 -45.94
N GLU A 275 -8.64 11.07 -44.93
CA GLU A 275 -7.17 11.19 -44.81
C GLU A 275 -6.64 10.71 -43.45
N ASP A 276 -5.55 9.94 -43.50
CA ASP A 276 -4.66 9.59 -42.39
C ASP A 276 -3.98 10.87 -41.84
N GLN A 277 -4.72 11.72 -41.13
CA GLN A 277 -4.12 12.90 -40.52
C GLN A 277 -3.33 12.51 -39.27
N GLU A 278 -2.05 12.88 -39.26
CA GLU A 278 -1.23 12.83 -38.05
C GLU A 278 -1.83 13.77 -37.00
N VAL A 279 -1.90 13.30 -35.75
CA VAL A 279 -2.43 14.06 -34.63
C VAL A 279 -1.47 14.00 -33.45
N ASP A 280 -1.22 15.17 -32.87
CA ASP A 280 -0.44 15.32 -31.67
C ASP A 280 -1.34 15.15 -30.45
N ILE A 281 -1.05 14.13 -29.65
CA ILE A 281 -1.78 13.80 -28.44
C ILE A 281 -0.97 14.29 -27.24
N VAL A 282 -1.55 15.19 -26.46
CA VAL A 282 -0.93 15.77 -25.29
C VAL A 282 -1.16 14.86 -24.10
N TYR A 283 -0.08 14.39 -23.48
CA TYR A 283 -0.14 13.60 -22.25
C TYR A 283 0.51 14.36 -21.09
N THR A 284 -0.20 14.46 -19.98
CA THR A 284 0.30 15.08 -18.74
C THR A 284 -0.13 14.28 -17.52
N VAL A 285 0.65 14.40 -16.45
CA VAL A 285 0.30 13.83 -15.15
C VAL A 285 0.10 14.96 -14.15
N ILE A 286 -1.12 15.06 -13.64
CA ILE A 286 -1.53 16.07 -12.67
C ILE A 286 -2.06 15.41 -11.40
N THR A 287 -2.28 16.21 -10.36
CA THR A 287 -2.97 15.76 -9.15
C THR A 287 -4.48 15.94 -9.30
N ARG A 288 -5.28 15.19 -8.53
CA ARG A 288 -6.75 15.31 -8.54
C ARG A 288 -7.26 16.74 -8.30
N LEU A 289 -6.56 17.51 -7.44
CA LEU A 289 -6.89 18.91 -7.16
C LEU A 289 -6.69 19.86 -8.35
N GLU A 290 -5.88 19.46 -9.33
CA GLU A 290 -5.56 20.26 -10.51
C GLU A 290 -6.51 20.01 -11.69
N ILE A 291 -7.37 18.97 -11.62
CA ILE A 291 -8.27 18.59 -12.73
C ILE A 291 -9.15 19.77 -13.14
N ASN A 292 -9.84 20.39 -12.19
CA ASN A 292 -10.76 21.48 -12.49
C ASN A 292 -10.03 22.66 -13.15
N LYS A 293 -8.81 22.98 -12.68
CA LYS A 293 -8.00 24.05 -13.28
C LYS A 293 -7.57 23.68 -14.71
N LEU A 294 -7.15 22.44 -14.94
CA LEU A 294 -6.78 21.97 -16.28
C LEU A 294 -7.97 22.05 -17.25
N ASN A 295 -9.12 21.49 -16.87
CA ASN A 295 -10.31 21.47 -17.73
C ASN A 295 -10.75 22.88 -18.11
N LEU A 296 -10.83 23.81 -17.14
CA LEU A 296 -11.18 25.20 -17.41
C LEU A 296 -10.21 25.90 -18.36
N GLU A 297 -8.91 25.64 -18.24
CA GLU A 297 -7.91 26.24 -19.13
C GLU A 297 -7.90 25.61 -20.52
N VAL A 298 -8.17 24.30 -20.64
CA VAL A 298 -8.32 23.62 -21.93
C VAL A 298 -9.59 24.10 -22.64
N GLU A 299 -10.71 24.21 -21.93
CA GLU A 299 -11.99 24.67 -22.48
C GLU A 299 -11.91 26.10 -23.03
N LYS A 300 -11.11 26.97 -22.40
CA LYS A 300 -10.81 28.33 -22.92
C LYS A 300 -10.05 28.32 -24.24
N ILE A 301 -9.25 27.29 -24.51
CA ILE A 301 -8.44 27.17 -25.73
C ILE A 301 -9.27 26.47 -26.81
N GLU A 302 -9.82 25.30 -26.49
CA GLU A 302 -10.63 24.51 -27.42
C GLU A 302 -11.74 23.76 -26.66
N PRO A 303 -13.00 24.26 -26.72
CA PRO A 303 -14.14 23.58 -26.11
C PRO A 303 -14.43 22.18 -26.69
N SER A 304 -13.99 21.91 -27.92
CA SER A 304 -14.14 20.62 -28.61
C SER A 304 -13.03 19.61 -28.30
N ALA A 305 -12.11 19.91 -27.38
CA ALA A 305 -11.01 19.03 -27.04
C ALA A 305 -11.51 17.71 -26.42
N PHE A 306 -10.99 16.58 -26.89
CA PHE A 306 -11.30 15.27 -26.33
C PHE A 306 -10.30 14.93 -25.22
N ILE A 307 -10.80 14.82 -23.98
CA ILE A 307 -9.99 14.60 -22.78
C ILE A 307 -10.32 13.24 -22.18
N VAL A 308 -9.31 12.38 -22.00
CA VAL A 308 -9.41 11.09 -21.32
C VAL A 308 -8.57 11.13 -20.05
N MET A 309 -9.18 10.76 -18.93
CA MET A 309 -8.54 10.73 -17.62
C MET A 309 -8.47 9.29 -17.10
N HIS A 310 -7.33 8.90 -16.54
CA HIS A 310 -7.17 7.62 -15.85
C HIS A 310 -6.33 7.77 -14.60
N THR A 311 -6.68 7.03 -13.55
CA THR A 311 -5.92 7.01 -12.31
C THR A 311 -4.58 6.30 -12.53
N ILE A 312 -3.49 6.96 -12.12
CA ILE A 312 -2.15 6.40 -12.14
C ILE A 312 -1.78 5.97 -10.73
N LYS A 313 -1.46 4.67 -10.56
CA LYS A 313 -1.11 4.09 -9.25
C LYS A 313 0.22 4.58 -8.69
N ASP A 314 1.25 4.75 -9.54
CA ASP A 314 2.56 5.26 -9.10
C ASP A 314 3.31 5.92 -10.27
N THR A 315 4.13 6.93 -9.97
CA THR A 315 5.03 7.58 -10.94
C THR A 315 6.38 7.86 -10.30
N LYS A 316 7.47 7.69 -11.08
CA LYS A 316 8.84 7.90 -10.59
C LYS A 316 9.69 8.66 -11.60
N GLY A 317 10.22 9.81 -11.19
CA GLY A 317 11.00 10.70 -12.06
C GLY A 317 10.15 11.79 -12.73
N GLY A 318 10.74 12.55 -13.66
CA GLY A 318 10.08 13.62 -14.43
C GLY A 318 9.89 14.96 -13.69
N MET A 319 9.33 15.95 -14.39
CA MET A 319 8.88 17.24 -13.83
C MET A 319 7.52 17.10 -13.13
N ILE A 320 7.44 16.18 -12.18
CA ILE A 320 6.28 16.04 -11.31
C ILE A 320 6.66 16.72 -10.00
N LYS A 321 5.79 17.61 -9.49
CA LYS A 321 6.01 18.33 -8.22
C LYS A 321 6.40 17.30 -7.15
N LYS A 322 7.62 17.40 -6.62
CA LYS A 322 8.07 16.51 -5.53
C LYS A 322 7.08 16.66 -4.38
N LYS A 323 6.58 15.53 -3.86
CA LYS A 323 5.74 15.48 -2.64
C LYS A 323 6.37 16.41 -1.59
N ALA A 324 5.58 17.34 -1.06
CA ALA A 324 6.03 18.34 -0.09
C ALA A 324 6.47 17.71 1.25
N PHE A 325 6.23 16.41 1.45
CA PHE A 325 6.68 15.65 2.60
C PHE A 325 7.64 14.55 2.16
N LYS A 326 8.92 14.73 2.48
CA LYS A 326 10.01 13.80 2.20
C LYS A 326 10.77 13.47 3.47
#